data_AF-A0A251TAH9-F1
#
_entry.id   AF-A0A251TAH9-F1
#
_cell.length_a   1.000
_cell.length_b   1.000
_cell.length_c   1.000
_cell.angle_alpha   90.00
_cell.angle_beta   90.00
_cell.angle_gamma   90.00
#
_symmetry.space_group_name_H-M   'P 1'
#
loop_
_entity.id
_entity.type
_entity.pdbx_description
1 polymer ?
#
loop_
_entity_poly.entity_id
_entity_poly.type
_entity_poly.pdbx_seq_one_letter_code
_entity_poly.pdbx_strand_id
1 'polypeptide(L)'
;MAFTDDDEEEVLPDVVSDYYFYDAEDQPISFAELPVQWSNGERSHDNDIMIYLRGTTDNGLQRLHKQVMAWKYEFSKENPEISVLSKVNNWIKLQKPRKSFESIIRTILITVQCLHFFNRKPNESSKDLRDHLCKVFRFIFLF
;
A
#
# COMPACT_ATOMS: atom_id res chain seq x y z
N MET A 1 -44.09 8.72 -10.23
CA MET A 1 -42.75 8.86 -10.82
C MET A 1 -41.78 8.25 -9.83
N ALA A 2 -41.02 7.24 -10.26
CA ALA A 2 -40.11 6.49 -9.40
C ALA A 2 -38.85 7.33 -9.11
N PHE A 3 -38.41 7.31 -7.85
CA PHE A 3 -37.05 7.66 -7.47
C PHE A 3 -36.23 6.39 -7.62
N THR A 4 -35.30 6.36 -8.57
CA THR A 4 -34.25 5.34 -8.59
C THR A 4 -33.06 5.95 -7.84
N ASP A 5 -32.91 5.49 -6.60
CA ASP A 5 -31.69 5.64 -5.82
C ASP A 5 -30.61 4.88 -6.59
N ASP A 6 -29.65 5.61 -7.15
CA ASP A 6 -28.48 5.02 -7.79
C ASP A 6 -27.57 4.59 -6.63
N ASP A 7 -27.76 3.35 -6.19
CA ASP A 7 -26.82 2.63 -5.35
C ASP A 7 -25.48 2.60 -6.12
N GLU A 8 -24.68 3.65 -5.95
CA GLU A 8 -23.26 3.66 -6.30
C GLU A 8 -22.62 2.56 -5.44
N GLU A 9 -22.63 1.36 -5.99
CA GLU A 9 -22.05 0.15 -5.43
C GLU A 9 -20.61 0.51 -5.06
N GLU A 10 -20.36 0.71 -3.76
CA GLU A 10 -19.06 1.09 -3.22
C GLU A 10 -18.13 -0.08 -3.53
N VAL A 11 -17.46 -0.02 -4.69
CA VAL A 11 -16.57 -1.08 -5.17
C VAL A 11 -15.48 -1.23 -4.12
N LEU A 12 -15.63 -2.24 -3.26
CA LEU A 12 -14.68 -2.51 -2.20
C LEU A 12 -13.29 -2.64 -2.85
N PRO A 13 -12.28 -1.89 -2.37
CA PRO A 13 -10.97 -1.94 -2.99
C PRO A 13 -10.43 -3.37 -2.92
N ASP A 14 -9.94 -3.88 -4.05
CA ASP A 14 -9.29 -5.19 -4.12
C ASP A 14 -8.22 -5.27 -3.01
N VAL A 15 -8.34 -6.27 -2.14
CA VAL A 15 -7.35 -6.52 -1.09
C VAL A 15 -6.38 -7.58 -1.59
N VAL A 16 -5.10 -7.23 -1.73
CA VAL A 16 -4.09 -8.13 -2.29
C VAL A 16 -3.12 -8.66 -1.22
N SER A 17 -2.87 -9.96 -1.29
CA SER A 17 -1.92 -10.70 -0.46
C SER A 17 -0.90 -11.46 -1.31
N ASP A 18 0.19 -11.92 -0.70
CA ASP A 18 1.38 -12.47 -1.38
C ASP A 18 1.91 -11.53 -2.49
N TYR A 19 1.83 -10.22 -2.23
CA TYR A 19 2.12 -9.24 -3.26
C TYR A 19 3.62 -8.99 -3.47
N TYR A 20 3.97 -8.58 -4.68
CA TYR A 20 5.28 -8.05 -5.03
C TYR A 20 5.17 -7.12 -6.24
N PHE A 21 6.19 -6.28 -6.43
CA PHE A 21 6.25 -5.36 -7.56
C PHE A 21 7.51 -5.59 -8.39
N TYR A 22 7.43 -5.25 -9.68
CA TYR A 22 8.56 -5.29 -10.60
C TYR A 22 8.45 -4.19 -11.66
N ASP A 23 9.59 -3.82 -12.23
CA ASP A 23 9.72 -2.83 -13.30
C ASP A 23 9.60 -3.45 -14.71
N ALA A 24 9.93 -2.69 -15.76
CA ALA A 24 9.88 -3.16 -17.14
C ALA A 24 10.91 -4.27 -17.43
N GLU A 25 11.99 -4.33 -16.64
CA GLU A 25 13.08 -5.29 -16.73
C GLU A 25 12.86 -6.54 -15.84
N ASP A 26 11.64 -6.72 -15.32
CA ASP A 26 11.23 -7.79 -14.40
C ASP A 26 12.08 -7.83 -13.12
N GLN A 27 12.68 -6.70 -12.73
CA GLN A 27 13.44 -6.58 -11.49
C GLN A 27 12.52 -6.22 -10.33
N PRO A 28 12.67 -6.88 -9.16
CA PRO A 28 11.90 -6.54 -7.98
C PRO A 28 12.13 -5.08 -7.55
N ILE A 29 11.06 -4.31 -7.42
CA ILE A 29 11.13 -2.88 -7.10
C ILE A 29 10.16 -2.53 -5.97
N SER A 30 10.44 -1.48 -5.19
CA SER A 30 9.52 -1.01 -4.16
C SER A 30 8.37 -0.20 -4.78
N PHE A 31 7.17 -0.27 -4.20
CA PHE A 31 6.08 0.66 -4.56
C PHE A 31 6.42 2.11 -4.19
N ALA A 32 7.42 2.34 -3.34
CA ALA A 32 7.88 3.68 -2.95
C ALA A 32 8.47 4.49 -4.13
N GLU A 33 8.83 3.83 -5.23
CA GLU A 33 9.26 4.49 -6.47
C GLU A 33 8.08 5.12 -7.25
N LEU A 34 6.85 4.76 -6.90
CA LEU A 34 5.65 5.42 -7.40
C LEU A 34 5.45 6.75 -6.66
N PRO A 35 4.84 7.77 -7.32
CA PRO A 35 4.46 9.00 -6.65
C PRO A 35 3.46 8.74 -5.51
N VAL A 36 3.62 9.47 -4.40
CA VAL A 36 2.64 9.51 -3.31
C VAL A 36 1.50 10.43 -3.71
N GLN A 37 0.26 9.96 -3.61
CA GLN A 37 -0.92 10.77 -3.86
C GLN A 37 -1.62 11.13 -2.54
N TRP A 38 -1.67 12.43 -2.25
CA TRP A 38 -2.19 12.96 -0.99
C TRP A 38 -3.66 13.36 -1.06
N SER A 39 -4.14 13.77 -2.24
CA SER A 39 -5.51 14.23 -2.44
C SER A 39 -6.18 13.56 -3.65
N ASN A 40 -7.50 13.38 -3.55
CA ASN A 40 -8.33 12.90 -4.65
C ASN A 40 -8.43 14.01 -5.72
N GLY A 41 -7.50 14.01 -6.69
CA GLY A 41 -7.49 14.99 -7.78
C GLY A 41 -6.12 15.30 -8.35
N GLU A 42 -5.04 15.10 -7.58
CA GLU A 42 -3.67 15.18 -8.10
C GLU A 42 -3.39 14.01 -9.04
N ARG A 43 -3.63 14.23 -10.34
CA ARG A 43 -3.19 13.31 -11.38
C ARG A 43 -1.73 13.61 -11.65
N SER A 44 -0.84 12.67 -11.32
CA SER A 44 0.46 12.62 -12.00
C SER A 44 0.17 12.34 -13.47
N HIS A 45 0.28 13.37 -14.29
CA HIS A 45 0.22 13.23 -15.74
C HIS A 45 1.33 12.29 -16.18
N ASP A 46 0.94 11.19 -16.82
CA ASP A 46 1.74 10.43 -17.78
C ASP A 46 3.20 10.23 -17.39
N ASN A 47 3.42 9.62 -16.23
CA ASN A 47 4.70 9.02 -15.98
C ASN A 47 4.74 7.70 -16.75
N ASP A 48 5.71 7.53 -17.65
CA ASP A 48 6.10 6.27 -18.32
C ASP A 48 6.56 5.18 -17.32
N ILE A 49 6.16 5.27 -16.05
CA ILE A 49 6.49 4.32 -15.00
C ILE A 49 5.77 3.01 -15.30
N MET A 50 6.56 2.03 -15.69
CA MET A 50 6.13 0.66 -15.93
C MET A 50 6.40 -0.19 -14.69
N ILE A 51 5.66 0.08 -13.62
CA ILE A 51 5.68 -0.75 -12.41
C ILE A 51 4.41 -1.58 -12.37
N TYR A 52 4.57 -2.87 -12.10
CA TYR A 52 3.48 -3.84 -12.06
C TYR A 52 3.35 -4.45 -10.68
N LEU A 53 2.12 -4.52 -10.20
CA LEU A 53 1.72 -5.28 -9.02
C LEU A 53 1.34 -6.69 -9.45
N ARG A 54 1.89 -7.69 -8.76
CA ARG A 54 1.37 -9.06 -8.73
C ARG A 54 0.99 -9.46 -7.31
N GLY A 55 0.04 -10.37 -7.21
CA GLY A 55 -0.33 -10.97 -5.94
C GLY A 55 -1.54 -11.88 -6.11
N THR A 56 -2.25 -12.08 -5.01
CA THR A 56 -3.45 -12.91 -4.97
C THR A 56 -4.58 -12.20 -4.26
N THR A 57 -5.80 -12.43 -4.73
CA THR A 57 -7.06 -11.98 -4.11
C THR A 57 -7.90 -13.21 -3.73
N ASP A 58 -9.04 -13.01 -3.08
CA ASP A 58 -9.96 -14.07 -2.66
C ASP A 58 -9.25 -15.20 -1.89
N ASN A 59 -8.48 -14.85 -0.87
CA ASN A 59 -7.70 -15.79 -0.06
C ASN A 59 -6.76 -16.70 -0.86
N GLY A 60 -6.22 -16.23 -1.98
CA GLY A 60 -5.27 -17.00 -2.78
C GLY A 60 -5.88 -17.67 -4.01
N LEU A 61 -7.21 -17.60 -4.19
CA LEU A 61 -7.90 -18.28 -5.29
C LEU A 61 -7.65 -17.61 -6.64
N GLN A 62 -7.53 -16.28 -6.67
CA GLN A 62 -7.36 -15.52 -7.89
C GLN A 62 -5.97 -14.87 -7.94
N ARG A 63 -5.36 -14.86 -9.13
CA ARG A 63 -4.10 -14.17 -9.39
C ARG A 63 -4.38 -12.75 -9.87
N LEU A 64 -3.72 -11.78 -9.27
CA LEU A 64 -3.77 -10.38 -9.68
C LEU A 64 -2.49 -10.00 -10.41
N HIS A 65 -2.65 -9.28 -11.52
CA HIS A 65 -1.57 -8.64 -12.27
C HIS A 65 -2.07 -7.31 -12.84
N LYS A 66 -1.52 -6.18 -12.38
CA LYS A 66 -1.97 -4.83 -12.74
C LYS A 66 -0.79 -3.87 -12.84
N GLN A 67 -0.78 -3.01 -13.85
CA GLN A 67 0.10 -1.84 -13.86
C GLN A 67 -0.41 -0.81 -12.84
N VAL A 68 0.51 -0.23 -12.07
CA VAL A 68 0.23 0.75 -11.02
C VAL A 68 0.97 2.06 -11.28
N MET A 69 0.41 3.17 -10.83
CA MET A 69 0.88 4.52 -11.18
C MET A 69 1.08 5.47 -10.01
N ALA A 70 0.53 5.16 -8.83
CA ALA A 70 0.69 5.95 -7.62
C ALA A 70 0.45 5.07 -6.39
N TRP A 71 0.78 5.58 -5.21
CA TRP A 71 0.41 4.96 -3.95
C TRP A 71 -0.04 6.00 -2.92
N LYS A 72 -0.79 5.55 -1.92
CA LYS A 72 -1.20 6.36 -0.77
C LYS A 72 -1.12 5.55 0.50
N TYR A 73 -1.19 6.23 1.62
CA TYR A 73 -1.37 5.61 2.92
C TYR A 73 -2.34 6.43 3.77
N GLU A 74 -3.12 5.74 4.61
CA GLU A 74 -4.21 6.34 5.37
C GLU A 74 -3.93 6.33 6.88
N PHE A 75 -4.09 7.50 7.51
CA PHE A 75 -3.82 7.72 8.94
C PHE A 75 -5.04 7.48 9.86
N SER A 76 -6.24 7.36 9.30
CA SER A 76 -7.49 7.36 10.05
C SER A 76 -7.67 6.12 10.93
N LYS A 77 -6.90 5.07 10.70
CA LYS A 77 -7.07 3.74 11.30
C LYS A 77 -6.01 3.44 12.36
N GLU A 78 -6.28 2.40 13.14
CA GLU A 78 -5.38 1.92 14.19
C GLU A 78 -4.00 1.54 13.64
N ASN A 79 -3.98 0.86 12.50
CA ASN A 79 -2.77 0.57 11.73
C ASN A 79 -2.81 1.36 10.42
N PRO A 80 -1.64 1.82 9.90
CA PRO A 80 -1.59 2.45 8.61
C PRO A 80 -1.98 1.46 7.52
N GLU A 81 -2.87 1.88 6.63
CA GLU A 81 -3.22 1.12 5.43
C GLU A 81 -2.49 1.73 4.24
N ILE A 82 -1.96 0.89 3.37
CA ILE A 82 -1.27 1.29 2.15
C ILE A 82 -2.05 0.78 0.96
N SER A 83 -2.29 1.66 -0.02
CA SER A 83 -2.99 1.32 -1.25
C SER A 83 -2.22 1.84 -2.46
N VAL A 84 -2.32 1.13 -3.58
CA VAL A 84 -1.74 1.54 -4.87
C VAL A 84 -2.84 1.80 -5.88
N LEU A 85 -2.63 2.79 -6.74
CA LEU A 85 -3.55 3.16 -7.80
C LEU A 85 -3.19 2.38 -9.06
N SER A 86 -4.14 1.62 -9.58
CA SER A 86 -4.00 0.96 -10.87
C SER A 86 -4.20 1.94 -12.03
N LYS A 87 -3.69 1.60 -13.21
CA LYS A 87 -3.90 2.40 -14.45
C LYS A 87 -5.37 2.56 -14.85
N VAL A 88 -6.24 1.66 -14.39
CA VAL A 88 -7.71 1.74 -14.57
C VAL A 88 -8.40 2.55 -13.48
N ASN A 89 -7.63 3.32 -12.71
CA ASN A 89 -8.10 4.24 -11.67
C ASN A 89 -8.80 3.58 -10.46
N ASN A 90 -8.46 2.32 -10.18
CA ASN A 90 -8.93 1.59 -9.00
C ASN A 90 -7.83 1.53 -7.94
N TRP A 91 -8.19 1.82 -6.68
CA TRP A 91 -7.31 1.64 -5.53
C TRP A 91 -7.30 0.18 -5.07
N ILE A 92 -6.09 -0.37 -4.89
CA ILE A 92 -5.86 -1.74 -4.46
C ILE A 92 -5.14 -1.67 -3.11
N LYS A 93 -5.72 -2.28 -2.07
CA LYS A 93 -5.15 -2.29 -0.73
C LYS A 93 -4.10 -3.40 -0.60
N LEU A 94 -2.92 -3.03 -0.14
CA LEU A 94 -1.82 -3.96 0.12
C LEU A 94 -1.95 -4.57 1.52
N GLN A 95 -2.16 -5.88 1.61
CA GLN A 95 -2.31 -6.58 2.89
C GLN A 95 -1.01 -7.23 3.34
N LYS A 96 -0.56 -8.30 2.66
CA LYS A 96 0.63 -9.06 3.03
C LYS A 96 1.60 -9.19 1.86
N PRO A 97 2.85 -8.72 1.97
CA PRO A 97 3.85 -8.94 0.94
C PRO A 97 4.22 -10.42 0.84
N ARG A 98 4.74 -10.82 -0.33
CA ARG A 98 5.45 -12.08 -0.48
C ARG A 98 6.68 -12.09 0.42
N LYS A 99 6.96 -13.24 1.04
CA LYS A 99 8.08 -13.37 2.01
C LYS A 99 9.44 -12.94 1.45
N SER A 100 9.75 -13.30 0.20
CA SER A 100 11.00 -12.91 -0.46
C SER A 100 11.08 -11.41 -0.81
N PHE A 101 9.94 -10.72 -0.79
CA PHE A 101 9.81 -9.32 -1.14
C PHE A 101 9.83 -8.39 0.09
N GLU A 102 9.68 -8.95 1.30
CA GLU A 102 9.68 -8.20 2.56
C GLU A 102 10.93 -7.32 2.72
N SER A 103 12.11 -7.81 2.35
CA SER A 103 13.37 -7.07 2.47
C SER A 103 13.40 -5.79 1.62
N ILE A 104 12.76 -5.81 0.44
CA ILE A 104 12.74 -4.69 -0.51
C ILE A 104 11.88 -3.53 0.02
N ILE A 105 10.73 -3.84 0.60
CA ILE A 105 9.77 -2.81 1.06
C ILE A 105 9.91 -2.46 2.55
N ARG A 106 10.77 -3.16 3.28
CA ARG A 106 10.92 -2.98 4.73
C ARG A 106 11.16 -1.54 5.14
N THR A 107 12.04 -0.84 4.43
CA THR A 107 12.36 0.57 4.72
C THR A 107 11.12 1.44 4.61
N ILE A 108 10.33 1.31 3.53
CA ILE A 108 9.13 2.13 3.35
C ILE A 108 8.04 1.78 4.38
N LEU A 109 7.89 0.49 4.74
CA LEU A 109 6.95 0.09 5.78
C LEU A 109 7.32 0.69 7.15
N ILE A 110 8.60 0.73 7.50
CA ILE A 110 9.09 1.39 8.72
C ILE A 110 8.78 2.89 8.65
N THR A 111 9.08 3.55 7.52
CA THR A 111 8.82 4.99 7.35
C THR A 111 7.34 5.31 7.53
N VAL A 112 6.43 4.54 6.92
CA VAL A 112 4.98 4.71 7.08
C VAL A 112 4.55 4.54 8.55
N GLN A 113 5.11 3.56 9.26
CA GLN A 113 4.86 3.37 10.70
C GLN A 113 5.36 4.54 11.55
N CYS A 114 6.53 5.08 11.25
CA CYS A 114 7.06 6.27 11.93
C CYS A 114 6.15 7.49 11.73
N LEU A 115 5.73 7.73 10.48
CA LEU A 115 4.82 8.83 10.13
C LEU A 115 3.48 8.67 10.83
N HIS A 116 2.91 7.46 10.84
CA HIS A 116 1.66 7.16 11.55
C HIS A 116 1.78 7.39 13.06
N PHE A 117 2.86 6.91 13.67
CA PHE A 117 3.11 7.05 15.10
C PHE A 117 3.16 8.52 15.53
N PHE A 118 3.98 9.35 14.86
CA PHE A 118 4.13 10.76 15.25
C PHE A 118 2.94 11.62 14.86
N ASN A 119 2.22 11.30 13.78
CA ASN A 119 0.98 12.01 13.46
C ASN A 119 -0.08 11.83 14.55
N ARG A 120 -0.11 10.68 15.22
CA ARG A 120 -1.03 10.43 16.34
C ARG A 120 -0.49 10.89 17.69
N LYS A 121 0.83 10.90 17.83
CA LYS A 121 1.50 11.17 19.10
C LYS A 121 2.75 12.05 18.88
N PRO A 122 2.55 13.35 18.60
CA PRO A 122 3.63 14.23 18.15
C PRO A 122 4.72 14.48 19.19
N ASN A 123 4.43 14.26 20.48
CA ASN A 123 5.33 14.56 21.59
C ASN A 123 6.00 13.31 22.20
N GLU A 124 5.78 12.12 21.64
CA GLU A 124 6.40 10.89 22.13
C GLU A 124 7.90 10.85 21.81
N SER A 125 8.67 10.11 22.60
CA SER A 125 10.11 10.04 22.41
C SER A 125 10.51 9.06 21.31
N SER A 126 11.76 9.15 20.85
CA SER A 126 12.35 8.14 19.96
C SER A 126 12.40 6.74 20.59
N LYS A 127 12.41 6.64 21.92
CA LYS A 127 12.33 5.36 22.63
C LYS A 127 10.95 4.73 22.45
N ASP A 128 9.89 5.52 22.62
CA ASP A 128 8.51 5.05 22.47
C ASP A 128 8.24 4.61 21.01
N LEU A 129 8.78 5.34 20.03
CA LEU A 129 8.80 4.91 18.63
C LEU A 129 9.51 3.57 18.45
N ARG A 130 10.71 3.42 19.01
CA ARG A 130 11.47 2.16 18.89
C ARG A 130 10.70 0.99 19.49
N ASP A 131 10.12 1.17 20.66
CA ASP A 131 9.30 0.14 21.32
C ASP A 131 8.06 -0.20 20.50
N HIS A 132 7.43 0.78 19.85
CA HIS A 132 6.33 0.58 18.90
C HIS A 132 6.78 -0.24 17.68
N LEU A 133 7.87 0.17 17.01
CA LEU A 133 8.41 -0.53 15.84
C LEU A 133 8.80 -1.98 16.20
N CYS A 134 9.43 -2.20 17.34
CA CYS A 134 9.75 -3.55 17.83
C CYS A 134 8.50 -4.40 18.05
N LYS A 135 7.36 -3.82 18.46
CA LYS A 135 6.08 -4.55 18.62
C LYS A 135 5.45 -4.87 17.26
N VAL A 136 5.36 -3.88 16.37
CA VAL A 136 4.75 -4.04 15.04
C VAL A 136 5.52 -5.06 14.20
N PHE A 137 6.84 -4.98 14.23
CA PHE A 137 7.69 -5.81 13.40
C PHE A 137 8.24 -7.06 14.11
N ARG A 138 7.77 -7.37 15.32
CA ARG A 138 8.22 -8.52 16.14
C ARG A 138 8.07 -9.88 15.45
N PHE A 139 7.29 -9.96 14.36
CA PHE A 139 7.08 -11.16 13.54
C PHE A 139 7.78 -11.14 12.16
N ILE A 140 8.50 -10.07 11.81
CA ILE A 140 9.18 -9.89 10.49
C ILE A 140 10.73 -9.87 10.62
N PHE A 141 11.25 -10.08 11.83
CA PHE A 141 12.67 -9.95 12.13
C PHE A 141 13.13 -11.16 12.95
N LEU A 142 13.47 -12.26 12.28
CA LEU A 142 14.66 -13.00 12.69
C LEU A 142 15.84 -12.40 11.94
N PHE A 143 16.93 -12.21 12.68
CA PHE A 143 18.22 -11.65 12.29
C PHE A 143 18.66 -12.02 10.87
#